data_AF-A0A9C9G858-F1
#
_entry.id   AF-A0A9C9G858-F1
#
_cell.length_a   1.000
_cell.length_b   1.000
_cell.length_c   1.000
_cell.angle_alpha   90.00
_cell.angle_beta   90.00
_cell.angle_gamma   90.00
#
_symmetry.space_group_name_H-M   'P 1'
#
loop_
_entity.id
_entity.type
_entity.pdbx_description
1 polymer ?
#
loop_
_entity_poly.entity_id
_entity_poly.type
_entity_poly.pdbx_seq_one_letter_code
_entity_poly.pdbx_strand_id
1 'polypeptide(L)' 'AKQAASQYGIKGVPTMVVNGKYRTSASMAGSNKKMLEVVDFLVEKERAAAGKKAQATTQ' A
#
# COMPACT_ATOMS: atom_id res chain seq x y z
N ALA A 1 26.32 12.62 -15.70
CA ALA A 1 25.66 12.15 -14.46
C ALA A 1 24.16 11.83 -14.66
N LYS A 2 23.81 10.84 -15.51
CA LYS A 2 22.44 10.32 -15.70
C LYS A 2 22.49 8.89 -16.26
N GLN A 3 23.08 7.92 -15.55
CA GLN A 3 23.20 6.55 -16.11
C GLN A 3 22.90 5.40 -15.14
N ALA A 4 22.44 5.67 -13.91
CA ALA A 4 22.00 4.60 -12.99
C ALA A 4 20.48 4.38 -12.93
N ALA A 5 19.67 5.29 -13.46
CA ALA A 5 18.20 5.21 -13.34
C ALA A 5 17.52 4.41 -14.47
N SER A 6 18.17 4.26 -15.62
CA SER A 6 17.54 3.73 -16.84
C SER A 6 17.71 2.23 -17.07
N GLN A 7 18.58 1.54 -16.32
CA GLN A 7 18.88 0.11 -16.54
C GLN A 7 18.20 -0.85 -15.55
N TYR A 8 17.50 -0.35 -14.52
CA TYR A 8 16.96 -1.21 -13.45
C TYR A 8 15.43 -1.24 -13.34
N GLY A 9 14.69 -0.67 -14.31
CA GLY A 9 13.24 -0.63 -14.25
C GLY A 9 12.75 -0.21 -12.85
N ILE A 10 13.33 0.87 -12.31
CA ILE A 10 13.14 1.32 -10.92
C ILE A 10 11.65 1.61 -10.69
N LYS A 11 10.89 0.56 -10.37
CA LYS A 11 9.54 0.59 -9.82
C LYS A 11 9.69 0.89 -8.33
N GLY A 12 10.08 2.14 -8.05
CA GLY A 12 10.24 2.79 -6.74
C GLY A 12 10.12 1.91 -5.51
N VAL A 13 11.27 1.55 -4.96
CA VAL A 13 11.44 1.18 -3.56
C VAL A 13 11.17 2.40 -2.67
N PRO A 14 10.51 2.26 -1.51
CA PRO A 14 10.05 1.04 -0.83
C PRO A 14 8.71 0.50 -1.35
N THR A 15 8.46 -0.80 -1.11
CA THR A 15 7.16 -1.48 -1.33
C THR A 15 6.70 -2.12 -0.01
N MET A 16 5.41 -1.99 0.32
CA MET A 16 4.79 -2.55 1.53
C MET A 16 3.49 -3.29 1.21
N VAL A 17 3.16 -4.30 2.03
CA VAL A 17 1.92 -5.07 1.93
C VAL A 17 1.08 -4.86 3.20
N VAL A 18 -0.17 -4.41 3.06
CA VAL A 18 -1.12 -4.17 4.15
C VAL A 18 -2.06 -5.35 4.28
N ASN A 19 -2.14 -5.93 5.48
CA ASN A 19 -3.03 -7.04 5.85
C ASN A 19 -2.92 -8.28 4.93
N GLY A 20 -1.76 -8.49 4.30
CA GLY A 20 -1.56 -9.56 3.29
C GLY A 20 -2.40 -9.41 2.01
N LYS A 21 -3.15 -8.31 1.85
CA LYS A 21 -4.19 -8.16 0.82
C LYS A 21 -3.90 -7.03 -0.17
N TYR A 22 -3.27 -5.94 0.27
CA TYR A 22 -2.95 -4.82 -0.59
C TYR A 22 -1.46 -4.57 -0.66
N ARG A 23 -0.93 -4.37 -1.87
CA ARG A 23 0.48 -4.01 -2.10
C ARG A 23 0.56 -2.56 -2.56
N THR A 24 1.35 -1.74 -1.87
CA THR A 24 1.62 -0.34 -2.23
C THR A 24 3.12 -0.09 -2.34
N SER A 25 3.54 0.88 -3.15
CA SER A 25 4.95 1.26 -3.30
C SER A 25 5.08 2.76 -3.50
N ALA A 26 6.26 3.30 -3.21
CA ALA A 26 6.53 4.72 -3.44
C ALA A 26 6.37 5.14 -4.91
N SER A 27 6.70 4.25 -5.86
CA SER A 27 6.41 4.52 -7.28
C SER A 27 4.93 4.54 -7.62
N MET A 28 4.13 3.71 -6.95
CA MET A 28 2.67 3.68 -7.16
C MET A 28 1.97 4.90 -6.53
N ALA A 29 2.46 5.35 -5.37
CA ALA A 29 1.90 6.51 -4.67
C ALA A 29 2.48 7.86 -5.16
N GLY A 30 3.58 7.83 -5.92
CA GLY A 30 4.26 9.02 -6.46
C GLY A 30 5.22 9.72 -5.49
N SER A 31 5.20 9.38 -4.20
CA SER A 31 6.23 9.78 -3.22
C SER A 31 6.20 8.87 -1.99
N ASN A 32 7.28 8.87 -1.20
CA ASN A 32 7.34 8.15 0.07
C ASN A 32 6.28 8.64 1.07
N LYS A 33 6.04 9.95 1.12
CA LYS A 33 5.02 10.53 2.01
C LYS A 33 3.62 10.06 1.63
N LYS A 34 3.28 10.12 0.34
CA LYS A 34 1.99 9.63 -0.17
C LYS A 34 1.82 8.13 0.03
N MET A 35 2.92 7.36 -0.03
CA MET A 35 2.87 5.92 0.26
C MET A 35 2.40 5.65 1.68
N LEU A 36 2.87 6.42 2.68
CA LEU A 36 2.39 6.31 4.06
C LEU A 36 0.90 6.66 4.19
N GLU A 37 0.45 7.75 3.56
CA GLU A 37 -0.98 8.13 3.54
C GLU A 37 -1.87 7.02 2.93
N VAL A 38 -1.39 6.36 1.86
CA VAL A 38 -2.08 5.21 1.26
C VAL A 38 -2.08 4.00 2.18
N VAL A 39 -0.99 3.73 2.89
CA VAL A 39 -0.94 2.66 3.90
C VAL A 39 -1.97 2.91 5.00
N ASP A 40 -2.02 4.13 5.55
CA ASP A 40 -2.97 4.51 6.60
C ASP A 40 -4.41 4.30 6.14
N PHE A 41 -4.74 4.76 4.93
CA PHE A 41 -6.07 4.56 4.34
C PHE A 41 -6.42 3.07 4.17
N LEU A 42 -5.47 2.25 3.70
CA LEU A 42 -5.71 0.81 3.52
C LEU A 42 -5.87 0.08 4.87
N VAL A 43 -5.14 0.52 5.91
CA VAL A 43 -5.28 -0.01 7.27
C VAL A 43 -6.66 0.33 7.83
N GLU A 44 -7.11 1.58 7.72
CA GLU A 44 -8.44 2.00 8.19
C GLU A 44 -9.56 1.25 7.46
N LYS A 45 -9.44 1.13 6.13
CA LYS A 45 -10.39 0.36 5.31
C LYS A 45 -10.48 -1.09 5.76
N GLU A 46 -9.36 -1.74 6.07
CA GLU A 46 -9.36 -3.13 6.53
C GLU A 46 -9.86 -3.25 7.98
N ARG A 47 -9.56 -2.29 8.86
CA ARG A 47 -10.15 -2.26 10.22
C ARG A 47 -11.68 -2.14 10.16
N ALA A 48 -12.21 -1.26 9.31
CA ALA A 48 -13.65 -1.12 9.10
C ALA A 48 -14.25 -2.39 8.46
N ALA A 49 -13.56 -3.01 7.50
CA ALA A 49 -14.00 -4.25 6.88
C ALA A 49 -13.97 -5.44 7.86
N ALA A 50 -12.99 -5.52 8.76
CA ALA A 50 -12.94 -6.52 9.82
C ALA A 50 -14.12 -6.37 10.80
N GLY A 51 -14.47 -5.13 11.15
CA GLY A 51 -15.68 -4.82 11.93
C GLY A 51 -16.98 -5.24 11.23
N LYS A 52 -17.06 -5.08 9.90
CA LYS A 52 -18.20 -5.57 9.10
C LYS A 52 -18.23 -7.09 8.94
N LYS A 53 -17.08 -7.77 8.82
CA LYS A 53 -17.01 -9.23 8.69
C LYS A 53 -17.49 -9.95 9.94
N ALA A 54 -17.23 -9.40 11.13
CA ALA A 54 -17.73 -9.96 12.39
C ALA A 54 -19.27 -9.92 12.50
N GLN A 55 -19.92 -8.92 11.87
CA GLN A 55 -21.38 -8.74 11.92
C GLN A 55 -22.13 -9.62 10.91
N ALA A 56 -21.44 -10.12 9.87
CA ALA A 56 -22.06 -10.94 8.82
C ALA A 56 -22.09 -12.45 9.13
N THR A 57 -21.44 -12.91 10.20
CA THR A 57 -21.44 -14.34 10.63
C THR A 57 -22.50 -14.65 11.70
N THR A 58 -23.26 -13.64 12.14
CA THR A 58 -24.42 -13.80 13.03
C THR A 58 -25.68 -13.39 12.26
N GLN A 59 -26.01 -14.11 11.19
CA GLN A 59 -27.34 -14.14 10.58
C GLN A 59 -27.67 -15.59 10.22
#